data_AF-V7FLC3-F1
#
_entry.id   AF-V7FLC3-F1
#
_cell.length_a   1.000
_cell.length_b   1.000
_cell.length_c   1.000
_cell.angle_alpha   90.00
_cell.angle_beta   90.00
_cell.angle_gamma   90.00
#
_symmetry.space_group_name_H-M   'P 1'
#
loop_
_entity.id
_entity.type
_entity.pdbx_description
1 polymer ?
#
loop_
_entity_poly.entity_id
_entity_poly.type
_entity_poly.pdbx_seq_one_letter_code
_entity_poly.pdbx_strand_id
1 'polypeptide(L)'
;MEETMPTATVQTIYCVQPATGTDFAANQALVDAIMGLTPQFIQNDFAGSLLQGIKSLPSVLGAIDAIRADPDNLFITTGTEGNVDDAVWPSPGATREVNADQSFEPGLVLPFEYSQNLSLWDEDGPLNGNDPLGSVTMDKEEQGMGPIAKIARSAIEGSAYYVIYRID
;
A
#
# COMPACT_ATOMS: atom_id res chain seq x y z
N MET A 1 4.26 -28.48 21.29
CA MET A 1 5.08 -27.56 20.50
C MET A 1 4.34 -26.25 20.53
N GLU A 2 4.96 -25.20 21.07
CA GLU A 2 4.43 -23.85 20.97
C GLU A 2 4.66 -23.41 19.52
N GLU A 3 3.59 -23.27 18.75
CA GLU A 3 3.68 -22.76 17.39
C GLU A 3 4.04 -21.28 17.50
N THR A 4 5.22 -20.89 17.04
CA THR A 4 5.65 -19.49 17.06
C THR A 4 4.70 -18.69 16.17
N MET A 5 4.11 -17.63 16.73
CA MET A 5 3.18 -16.74 16.03
C MET A 5 3.87 -16.15 14.78
N PRO A 6 3.27 -16.24 13.58
CA PRO A 6 3.86 -15.69 12.37
C PRO A 6 3.98 -14.17 12.48
N THR A 7 4.96 -13.63 11.76
CA THR A 7 5.25 -12.20 11.77
C THR A 7 5.27 -11.64 10.35
N ALA A 8 4.47 -10.60 10.12
CA ALA A 8 4.48 -9.87 8.86
C ALA A 8 5.50 -8.72 8.93
N THR A 9 6.50 -8.76 8.05
CA THR A 9 7.45 -7.66 7.89
C THR A 9 7.10 -6.87 6.63
N VAL A 10 6.61 -5.64 6.78
CA VAL A 10 6.36 -4.73 5.66
C VAL A 10 7.67 -4.08 5.26
N GLN A 11 8.18 -4.49 4.09
CA GLN A 11 9.49 -4.12 3.59
C GLN A 11 9.45 -2.79 2.84
N THR A 12 8.44 -2.60 1.98
CA THR A 12 8.36 -1.42 1.13
C THR A 12 6.90 -1.07 0.86
N ILE A 13 6.61 0.22 0.87
CA ILE A 13 5.37 0.77 0.33
C ILE A 13 5.75 1.66 -0.85
N TYR A 14 5.05 1.50 -1.96
CA TYR A 14 5.27 2.25 -3.18
C TYR A 14 3.97 2.89 -3.64
N CYS A 15 3.94 4.21 -3.68
CA CYS A 15 2.82 4.99 -4.19
C CYS A 15 2.85 4.96 -5.71
N VAL A 16 1.87 4.30 -6.31
CA VAL A 16 1.68 4.37 -7.77
C VAL A 16 0.87 5.62 -8.10
N GLN A 17 -0.20 5.84 -7.34
CA GLN A 17 -1.18 6.89 -7.54
C GLN A 17 -1.65 7.37 -6.16
N PRO A 18 -1.38 8.62 -5.77
CA PRO A 18 -1.98 9.25 -4.60
C PRO A 18 -3.51 9.38 -4.76
N ALA A 19 -4.22 9.75 -3.71
CA ALA A 19 -5.62 10.11 -3.80
C ALA A 19 -5.84 11.21 -4.85
N THR A 20 -6.95 11.11 -5.57
CA THR A 20 -7.24 11.92 -6.76
C THR A 20 -8.44 12.81 -6.58
N GLY A 21 -8.81 13.19 -5.35
CA GLY A 21 -9.88 14.15 -5.05
C GLY A 21 -11.03 14.16 -6.08
N THR A 22 -11.29 15.32 -6.70
CA THR A 22 -12.36 15.46 -7.73
C THR A 22 -11.97 15.01 -9.14
N ASP A 23 -10.70 14.67 -9.38
CA ASP A 23 -10.15 14.32 -10.70
C ASP A 23 -10.15 12.81 -10.98
N PHE A 24 -10.78 12.02 -10.10
CA PHE A 24 -10.94 10.57 -10.22
C PHE A 24 -11.32 10.08 -11.62
N ALA A 25 -12.27 10.75 -12.28
CA ALA A 25 -12.73 10.38 -13.62
C ALA A 25 -11.64 10.51 -14.71
N ALA A 26 -10.68 11.42 -14.54
CA ALA A 26 -9.54 11.56 -15.45
C ALA A 26 -8.51 10.43 -15.25
N ASN A 27 -8.45 9.87 -14.03
CA ASN A 27 -7.45 8.88 -13.62
C ASN A 27 -8.00 7.44 -13.59
N GLN A 28 -9.29 7.22 -13.87
CA GLN A 28 -9.90 5.89 -13.88
C GLN A 28 -9.24 4.91 -14.86
N ALA A 29 -8.95 5.37 -16.09
CA ALA A 29 -8.31 4.54 -17.12
C ALA A 29 -6.91 4.06 -16.68
N LEU A 30 -6.26 4.85 -15.83
CA LEU A 30 -4.99 4.55 -15.21
C LEU A 30 -5.16 3.49 -14.11
N VAL A 31 -6.09 3.68 -13.17
CA VAL A 31 -6.41 2.69 -12.13
C VAL A 31 -6.72 1.33 -12.75
N ASP A 32 -7.50 1.30 -13.83
CA ASP A 32 -7.84 0.07 -14.56
C ASP A 32 -6.61 -0.59 -15.21
N ALA A 33 -5.70 0.21 -15.78
CA ALA A 33 -4.45 -0.28 -16.36
C ALA A 33 -3.54 -0.92 -15.30
N ILE A 34 -3.45 -0.35 -14.10
CA ILE A 34 -2.69 -0.92 -12.97
C ILE A 34 -3.31 -2.25 -12.54
N MET A 35 -4.64 -2.32 -12.44
CA MET A 35 -5.36 -3.53 -12.02
C MET A 35 -5.18 -4.71 -12.98
N GLY A 36 -4.98 -4.44 -14.28
CA GLY A 36 -4.65 -5.46 -15.27
C GLY A 36 -3.29 -6.14 -15.05
N LEU A 37 -2.40 -5.56 -14.21
CA LEU A 37 -1.03 -6.01 -14.01
C LEU A 37 -0.85 -6.81 -12.71
N THR A 38 -1.75 -6.62 -11.74
CA THR A 38 -1.71 -7.24 -10.40
C THR A 38 -1.52 -8.78 -10.41
N PRO A 39 -2.08 -9.56 -11.36
CA PRO A 39 -1.88 -11.02 -11.40
C PRO A 39 -0.43 -11.47 -11.63
N GLN A 40 0.47 -10.58 -12.09
CA GLN A 40 1.85 -10.95 -12.46
C GLN A 40 2.82 -11.00 -11.26
N PHE A 41 2.43 -10.48 -10.10
CA PHE A 41 3.33 -10.31 -8.94
C PHE A 41 3.25 -11.40 -7.88
N ILE A 42 2.30 -12.34 -8.02
CA ILE A 42 2.03 -13.37 -7.02
C ILE A 42 2.94 -14.61 -7.18
N GLN A 43 3.74 -14.72 -8.25
CA GLN A 43 4.31 -16.02 -8.67
C GLN A 43 5.82 -16.17 -8.89
N ASN A 44 6.72 -15.23 -8.56
CA ASN A 44 8.16 -15.48 -8.80
C ASN A 44 9.13 -14.91 -7.77
N ASP A 45 10.28 -15.58 -7.64
CA ASP A 45 11.54 -15.25 -6.94
C ASP A 45 12.13 -13.87 -7.34
N PHE A 46 11.36 -12.80 -7.14
CA PHE A 46 11.68 -11.42 -7.53
C PHE A 46 12.14 -10.56 -6.34
N ALA A 47 12.52 -11.18 -5.22
CA ALA A 47 12.78 -10.55 -3.93
C ALA A 47 13.72 -9.32 -3.95
N GLY A 48 14.65 -9.21 -4.91
CA GLY A 48 15.55 -8.06 -5.04
C GLY A 48 15.18 -7.05 -6.13
N SER A 49 14.26 -7.40 -7.05
CA SER A 49 13.92 -6.59 -8.22
C SER A 49 12.42 -6.31 -8.37
N LEU A 50 11.58 -6.73 -7.42
CA LEU A 50 10.11 -6.60 -7.51
C LEU A 50 9.67 -5.15 -7.77
N LEU A 51 10.22 -4.19 -7.02
CA LEU A 51 9.94 -2.77 -7.25
C LEU A 51 10.44 -2.30 -8.62
N GLN A 52 11.62 -2.76 -9.06
CA GLN A 52 12.15 -2.44 -10.39
C GLN A 52 11.31 -3.07 -11.51
N GLY A 53 10.80 -4.28 -11.29
CA GLY A 53 9.86 -4.97 -12.16
C GLY A 53 8.55 -4.20 -12.27
N ILE A 54 7.96 -3.78 -11.15
CA ILE A 54 6.77 -2.90 -11.09
C ILE A 54 7.02 -1.62 -11.89
N LYS A 55 8.12 -0.90 -11.59
CA LYS A 55 8.49 0.35 -12.27
C LYS A 55 8.80 0.17 -13.76
N SER A 56 9.25 -1.01 -14.18
CA SER A 56 9.58 -1.28 -15.59
C SER A 56 8.35 -1.54 -16.48
N LEU A 57 7.16 -1.67 -15.89
CA LEU A 57 5.94 -1.89 -16.65
C LEU A 57 5.55 -0.61 -17.40
N PRO A 58 5.44 -0.64 -18.74
CA PRO A 58 5.11 0.54 -19.54
C PRO A 58 3.80 1.23 -19.13
N SER A 59 2.82 0.46 -18.67
CA SER A 59 1.56 0.95 -18.13
C SER A 59 1.73 1.68 -16.79
N VAL A 60 2.66 1.27 -15.92
CA VAL A 60 3.01 1.95 -14.66
C VAL A 60 3.81 3.23 -14.93
N LEU A 61 4.62 3.28 -15.98
CA LEU A 61 5.33 4.50 -16.38
C LEU A 61 4.39 5.53 -17.01
N GLY A 62 3.57 5.10 -17.98
CA GLY A 62 2.59 5.99 -18.61
C GLY A 62 1.49 6.45 -17.65
N ALA A 63 1.20 5.63 -16.64
CA ALA A 63 0.42 5.97 -15.47
C ALA A 63 0.98 7.20 -14.75
N ILE A 64 2.23 7.10 -14.26
CA ILE A 64 2.88 8.12 -13.46
C ILE A 64 3.00 9.45 -14.20
N ASP A 65 3.38 9.41 -15.49
CA ASP A 65 3.55 10.62 -16.31
C ASP A 65 2.24 11.42 -16.50
N ALA A 66 1.08 10.77 -16.33
CA ALA A 66 -0.23 11.39 -16.48
C ALA A 66 -0.79 11.99 -15.18
N ILE A 67 -0.16 11.74 -14.03
CA ILE A 67 -0.70 12.08 -12.72
C ILE A 67 -0.57 13.59 -12.46
N ARG A 68 -1.72 14.22 -12.20
CA ARG A 68 -1.81 15.48 -11.46
C ARG A 68 -2.59 15.20 -10.19
N ALA A 69 -1.88 14.84 -9.14
CA ALA A 69 -2.45 14.64 -7.82
C ALA A 69 -1.60 15.41 -6.81
N ASP A 70 -2.27 15.99 -5.82
CA ASP A 70 -1.60 16.46 -4.61
C ASP A 70 -1.04 15.24 -3.84
N PRO A 71 0.02 15.41 -3.04
CA PRO A 71 0.55 14.30 -2.27
C PRO A 71 -0.39 13.91 -1.12
N ASP A 72 -0.37 12.63 -0.75
CA ASP A 72 -1.14 12.11 0.39
C ASP A 72 -0.38 12.38 1.70
N ASN A 73 -1.09 12.77 2.77
CA ASN A 73 -0.60 12.78 4.15
C ASN A 73 -0.75 11.39 4.76
N LEU A 74 0.06 10.45 4.27
CA LEU A 74 -0.09 9.03 4.55
C LEU A 74 0.20 8.67 6.02
N PHE A 75 -0.72 7.91 6.62
CA PHE A 75 -0.48 7.09 7.81
C PHE A 75 -1.06 5.69 7.65
N ILE A 76 -0.65 4.77 8.53
CA ILE A 76 -0.98 3.34 8.42
C ILE A 76 -1.55 2.84 9.73
N THR A 77 -2.64 2.09 9.66
CA THR A 77 -3.23 1.38 10.80
C THR A 77 -3.34 -0.12 10.50
N THR A 78 -3.48 -0.92 11.55
CA THR A 78 -3.75 -2.37 11.44
C THR A 78 -5.25 -2.69 11.45
N GLY A 79 -6.08 -1.74 11.89
CA GLY A 79 -7.53 -1.82 11.88
C GLY A 79 -8.16 -1.29 10.58
N THR A 80 -9.48 -1.22 10.58
CA THR A 80 -10.28 -0.61 9.49
C THR A 80 -10.74 0.81 9.83
N GLU A 81 -10.27 1.36 10.94
CA GLU A 81 -10.56 2.72 11.37
C GLU A 81 -9.38 3.63 11.03
N GLY A 82 -9.69 4.79 10.45
CA GLY A 82 -8.73 5.81 10.05
C GLY A 82 -8.55 6.84 11.14
N ASN A 83 -7.97 6.46 12.28
CA ASN A 83 -7.59 7.39 13.33
C ASN A 83 -6.06 7.52 13.35
N VAL A 84 -5.54 8.73 13.16
CA VAL A 84 -4.09 8.99 13.12
C VAL A 84 -3.42 8.68 14.46
N ASP A 85 -4.14 8.81 15.59
CA ASP A 85 -3.62 8.45 16.91
C ASP A 85 -3.40 6.93 17.08
N ASP A 86 -4.05 6.12 16.25
CA ASP A 86 -3.90 4.66 16.22
C ASP A 86 -2.87 4.20 15.16
N ALA A 87 -2.14 5.14 14.55
CA ALA A 87 -1.17 4.85 13.52
C ALA A 87 -0.03 3.95 14.05
N VAL A 88 0.21 2.84 13.35
CA VAL A 88 1.41 2.01 13.55
C VAL A 88 2.61 2.58 12.80
N TRP A 89 2.37 3.42 11.79
CA TRP A 89 3.40 4.16 11.07
C TRP A 89 2.84 5.49 10.53
N PRO A 90 3.63 6.58 10.46
CA PRO A 90 5.03 6.68 10.92
C PRO A 90 5.16 6.64 12.44
N SER A 91 4.16 7.15 13.15
CA SER A 91 3.96 6.98 14.60
C SER A 91 2.54 7.46 14.93
N PRO A 92 1.99 7.12 16.11
CA PRO A 92 0.75 7.71 16.61
C PRO A 92 0.73 9.24 16.49
N GLY A 93 -0.32 9.78 15.88
CA GLY A 93 -0.54 11.22 15.70
C GLY A 93 0.33 11.87 14.63
N ALA A 94 0.98 11.10 13.75
CA ALA A 94 1.83 11.61 12.70
C ALA A 94 1.51 11.02 11.34
N THR A 95 1.81 11.79 10.30
CA THR A 95 1.67 11.44 8.90
C THR A 95 2.97 11.68 8.15
N ARG A 96 3.05 11.19 6.92
CA ARG A 96 4.14 11.49 5.99
C ARG A 96 3.56 11.82 4.63
N GLU A 97 4.00 12.96 4.08
CA GLU A 97 3.70 13.33 2.70
C GLU A 97 4.30 12.31 1.72
N VAL A 98 3.47 11.76 0.83
CA VAL A 98 3.86 10.78 -0.19
C VAL A 98 3.35 11.21 -1.56
N ASN A 99 4.29 11.36 -2.50
CA ASN A 99 3.99 11.67 -3.89
C ASN A 99 3.92 10.39 -4.74
N ALA A 100 3.33 10.50 -5.94
CA ALA A 100 3.41 9.46 -6.96
C ALA A 100 4.88 9.05 -7.23
N ASP A 101 5.09 7.77 -7.55
CA ASP A 101 6.40 7.12 -7.79
C ASP A 101 7.35 7.06 -6.58
N GLN A 102 6.93 7.56 -5.41
CA GLN A 102 7.73 7.45 -4.20
C GLN A 102 7.57 6.07 -3.56
N SER A 103 8.70 5.51 -3.13
CA SER A 103 8.75 4.32 -2.29
C SER A 103 9.48 4.61 -0.99
N PHE A 104 9.10 3.91 0.07
CA PHE A 104 9.78 3.97 1.36
C PHE A 104 9.69 2.64 2.11
N GLU A 105 10.60 2.45 3.05
CA GLU A 105 10.67 1.26 3.89
C GLU A 105 10.13 1.62 5.28
N PRO A 106 8.92 1.16 5.65
CA PRO A 106 8.31 1.57 6.92
C PRO A 106 8.92 0.86 8.13
N GLY A 107 9.63 -0.26 7.92
CA GLY A 107 10.23 -1.03 9.02
C GLY A 107 9.21 -1.67 9.96
N LEU A 108 7.96 -1.85 9.50
CA LEU A 108 6.88 -2.42 10.30
C LEU A 108 7.02 -3.93 10.42
N VAL A 109 6.91 -4.42 11.65
CA VAL A 109 6.94 -5.83 12.01
C VAL A 109 5.72 -6.12 12.88
N LEU A 110 4.79 -6.91 12.35
CA LEU A 110 3.45 -7.09 12.91
C LEU A 110 3.21 -8.58 13.21
N PRO A 111 3.12 -8.98 14.49
CA PRO A 111 2.76 -10.35 14.86
C PRO A 111 1.25 -10.57 14.67
N PHE A 112 0.85 -11.75 14.19
CA PHE A 112 -0.56 -12.08 13.95
C PHE A 112 -0.84 -13.58 14.04
N GLU A 113 -2.11 -13.99 14.26
CA GLU A 113 -2.46 -15.42 14.38
C GLU A 113 -2.90 -16.07 13.07
N TYR A 114 -3.77 -15.40 12.31
CA TYR A 114 -4.38 -15.95 11.09
C TYR A 114 -4.20 -14.99 9.91
N SER A 115 -4.58 -13.73 10.10
CA SER A 115 -4.34 -12.67 9.12
C SER A 115 -4.07 -11.34 9.81
N GLN A 116 -3.42 -10.44 9.08
CA GLN A 116 -3.12 -9.08 9.49
C GLN A 116 -3.55 -8.13 8.39
N ASN A 117 -4.47 -7.21 8.70
CA ASN A 117 -4.83 -6.13 7.80
C ASN A 117 -3.83 -4.97 7.94
N LEU A 118 -3.53 -4.32 6.82
CA LEU A 118 -2.78 -3.06 6.77
C LEU A 118 -3.62 -2.07 5.97
N SER A 119 -4.13 -1.05 6.64
CA SER A 119 -4.91 0.03 6.02
C SER A 119 -4.06 1.27 5.87
N LEU A 120 -4.09 1.87 4.69
CA LEU A 120 -3.44 3.13 4.35
C LEU A 120 -4.51 4.22 4.33
N TRP A 121 -4.18 5.38 4.89
CA TRP A 121 -5.09 6.49 5.08
C TRP A 121 -4.43 7.80 4.74
N ASP A 122 -5.21 8.73 4.21
CA ASP A 122 -4.84 10.14 4.07
C ASP A 122 -5.43 10.94 5.23
N GLU A 123 -4.67 11.91 5.73
CA GLU A 123 -5.15 12.85 6.74
C GLU A 123 -5.55 14.18 6.09
N ASP A 124 -6.85 14.45 6.05
CA ASP A 124 -7.44 15.68 5.51
C ASP A 124 -7.71 16.76 6.57
N GLY A 125 -7.05 16.61 7.72
CA GLY A 125 -7.12 17.51 8.87
C GLY A 125 -8.34 17.27 9.79
N PRO A 126 -8.42 18.00 10.92
CA PRO A 126 -9.29 17.64 12.05
C PRO A 126 -10.81 17.79 11.82
N LEU A 127 -11.23 18.32 10.67
CA LEU A 127 -12.64 18.60 10.35
C LEU A 127 -13.18 17.72 9.22
N ASN A 128 -12.31 17.07 8.47
CA ASN A 128 -12.64 16.12 7.43
C ASN A 128 -12.21 14.75 7.98
N GLY A 129 -13.03 13.72 7.81
CA GLY A 129 -12.58 12.38 8.20
C GLY A 129 -11.31 12.01 7.42
N ASN A 130 -10.51 11.09 7.94
CA ASN A 130 -9.36 10.58 7.20
C ASN A 130 -9.84 9.66 6.07
N ASP A 131 -9.32 9.87 4.87
CA ASP A 131 -9.80 9.19 3.67
C ASP A 131 -9.08 7.84 3.48
N PRO A 132 -9.82 6.76 3.18
CA PRO A 132 -9.21 5.44 3.00
C PRO A 132 -8.48 5.38 1.67
N LEU A 133 -7.16 5.19 1.69
CA LEU A 133 -6.34 5.00 0.49
C LEU A 133 -6.33 3.54 0.01
N GLY A 134 -6.74 2.62 0.89
CA GLY A 134 -6.91 1.21 0.59
C GLY A 134 -6.29 0.32 1.65
N SER A 135 -6.46 -0.99 1.49
CA SER A 135 -5.88 -1.96 2.42
C SER A 135 -5.40 -3.23 1.74
N VAL A 136 -4.51 -3.93 2.43
CA VAL A 136 -4.13 -5.30 2.10
C VAL A 136 -4.31 -6.19 3.32
N THR A 137 -4.79 -7.40 3.10
CA THR A 137 -4.77 -8.46 4.11
C THR A 137 -3.57 -9.34 3.83
N MET A 138 -2.77 -9.60 4.85
CA MET A 138 -1.65 -10.55 4.87
C MET A 138 -2.11 -11.81 5.59
N ASP A 139 -1.91 -12.98 4.98
CA ASP A 139 -2.50 -14.23 5.47
C ASP A 139 -1.42 -15.21 5.91
N LYS A 140 -1.69 -16.03 6.93
CA LYS A 140 -0.71 -17.00 7.47
C LYS A 140 -0.26 -18.00 6.40
N GLU A 141 -1.13 -18.34 5.46
CA GLU A 141 -0.85 -19.25 4.35
C GLU A 141 0.29 -18.75 3.44
N GLU A 142 0.66 -17.48 3.56
CA GLU A 142 1.74 -16.84 2.81
C GLU A 142 3.13 -17.02 3.45
N GLN A 143 3.19 -17.67 4.62
CA GLN A 143 4.42 -17.93 5.34
C GLN A 143 5.42 -18.74 4.51
N GLY A 144 6.65 -18.25 4.44
CA GLY A 144 7.74 -18.91 3.71
C GLY A 144 7.68 -18.77 2.18
N MET A 145 6.71 -18.04 1.62
CA MET A 145 6.64 -17.77 0.18
C MET A 145 7.67 -16.73 -0.31
N GLY A 146 8.43 -16.12 0.60
CA GLY A 146 9.33 -15.01 0.31
C GLY A 146 8.58 -13.67 0.24
N PRO A 147 9.18 -12.63 -0.38
CA PRO A 147 8.51 -11.34 -0.55
C PRO A 147 7.30 -11.41 -1.48
N ILE A 148 6.21 -10.79 -1.06
CA ILE A 148 4.93 -10.71 -1.75
C ILE A 148 4.59 -9.24 -1.96
N ALA A 149 4.07 -8.89 -3.14
CA ALA A 149 3.45 -7.60 -3.39
C ALA A 149 1.93 -7.74 -3.52
N LYS A 150 1.20 -6.98 -2.70
CA LYS A 150 -0.25 -6.77 -2.85
C LYS A 150 -0.52 -5.30 -3.13
N ILE A 151 -1.65 -5.02 -3.78
CA ILE A 151 -2.10 -3.66 -4.05
C ILE A 151 -3.17 -3.25 -3.03
N ALA A 152 -2.89 -2.19 -2.27
CA ALA A 152 -3.89 -1.43 -1.51
C ALA A 152 -4.48 -0.39 -2.45
N ARG A 153 -5.81 -0.35 -2.59
CA ARG A 153 -6.49 0.62 -3.45
C ARG A 153 -7.76 1.14 -2.82
N SER A 154 -8.11 2.37 -3.18
CA SER A 154 -9.42 2.95 -2.93
C SER A 154 -10.07 3.32 -4.24
N ALA A 155 -11.21 2.70 -4.55
CA ALA A 155 -12.00 3.08 -5.72
C ALA A 155 -12.80 4.37 -5.49
N ILE A 156 -12.83 4.89 -4.26
CA ILE A 156 -13.48 6.15 -3.93
C ILE A 156 -12.46 7.28 -4.11
N GLU A 157 -11.25 7.09 -3.58
CA GLU A 157 -10.18 8.09 -3.66
C GLU A 157 -9.36 8.00 -4.96
N GLY A 158 -9.42 6.88 -5.67
CA GLY A 158 -8.60 6.62 -6.87
C GLY A 158 -7.12 6.42 -6.57
N SER A 159 -6.78 6.11 -5.33
CA SER A 159 -5.41 5.83 -4.91
C SER A 159 -5.02 4.36 -5.13
N ALA A 160 -3.73 4.14 -5.34
CA ALA A 160 -3.13 2.83 -5.54
C ALA A 160 -1.70 2.77 -4.98
N TYR A 161 -1.50 1.80 -4.08
CA TYR A 161 -0.25 1.56 -3.38
C TYR A 161 0.14 0.09 -3.48
N TYR A 162 1.39 -0.19 -3.85
CA TYR A 162 1.96 -1.53 -3.65
C TYR A 162 2.53 -1.64 -2.24
N VAL A 163 2.10 -2.67 -1.52
CA VAL A 163 2.63 -3.09 -0.23
C VAL A 163 3.44 -4.36 -0.46
N ILE A 164 4.75 -4.26 -0.24
CA ILE A 164 5.69 -5.37 -0.34
C ILE A 164 6.02 -5.82 1.07
N TYR A 165 5.74 -7.08 1.36
CA TYR A 165 5.93 -7.67 2.68
C TYR A 165 6.41 -9.11 2.58
N ARG A 166 6.83 -9.68 3.69
CA ARG A 166 7.05 -11.12 3.83
C ARG A 166 6.45 -11.62 5.13
N ILE A 167 6.10 -12.90 5.17
CA ILE A 167 5.61 -13.58 6.36
C ILE A 167 6.69 -14.58 6.81
N ASP A 168 7.22 -14.33 8.00
CA ASP A 168 8.23 -15.14 8.69
C ASP A 168 7.57 -16.08 9.71
#